data_AF-A0A661EJV6-F1
#
_entry.id   AF-A0A661EJV6-F1
#
_cell.length_a   1.000
_cell.length_b   1.000
_cell.length_c   1.000
_cell.angle_alpha   90.00
_cell.angle_beta   90.00
_cell.angle_gamma   90.00
#
_symmetry.space_group_name_H-M   'P 1'
#
loop_
_entity.id
_entity.type
_entity.pdbx_description
1 polymer ?
#
loop_
_entity_poly.entity_id
_entity_poly.type
_entity_poly.pdbx_seq_one_letter_code
_entity_poly.pdbx_strand_id
1 'polypeptide(L)'
;MSIRPETRPSVNGQAVSDADYRRISELLFREASLLSCHNYPTWLTLLSPDIDYRMPLQTFQHRNQRRDYGKDPAWLDETYDSLKIRAEQLNNA
;
A
#
# COMPACT_ATOMS: atom_id res chain seq x y z
N MET A 1 3.79 12.01 24.99
CA MET A 1 4.53 10.89 24.36
C MET A 1 5.55 11.47 23.39
N SER A 2 6.84 11.25 23.61
CA SER A 2 7.92 11.79 22.78
C SER A 2 8.13 10.89 21.56
N ILE A 3 7.79 11.37 20.36
CA ILE A 3 8.04 10.66 19.10
C ILE A 3 9.56 10.67 18.88
N ARG A 4 10.18 9.49 18.88
CA ARG A 4 11.63 9.36 18.79
C ARG A 4 12.12 9.68 17.37
N PRO A 5 13.24 10.41 17.21
CA PRO A 5 13.74 10.83 15.91
C PRO A 5 14.04 9.65 14.97
N GLU A 6 14.45 8.49 15.50
CA GLU A 6 14.70 7.26 14.72
C GLU A 6 13.46 6.63 14.05
N THR A 7 12.25 7.08 14.42
CA THR A 7 10.98 6.58 13.84
C THR A 7 10.34 7.58 12.88
N ARG A 8 10.93 8.77 12.69
CA ARG A 8 10.43 9.68 11.67
C ARG A 8 10.70 9.07 10.30
N PRO A 9 9.66 8.90 9.45
CA PRO A 9 9.91 8.56 8.07
C PRO A 9 10.89 9.60 7.52
N SER A 10 11.93 9.12 6.86
CA SER A 10 12.93 9.99 6.26
C SER A 10 12.20 10.92 5.28
N VAL A 11 12.31 12.24 5.49
CA VAL A 11 11.71 13.26 4.62
C VAL A 11 12.59 13.37 3.36
N ASN A 12 12.72 12.28 2.61
CA ASN A 12 13.45 12.20 1.35
C ASN A 12 12.53 12.49 0.15
N GLY A 13 11.39 13.13 0.38
CA GLY A 13 10.44 13.51 -0.66
C GLY A 13 10.78 14.88 -1.25
N GLN A 14 10.56 15.04 -2.55
CA GLN A 14 10.56 16.35 -3.19
C GLN A 14 9.21 17.03 -2.90
N ALA A 15 9.23 18.32 -2.58
CA ALA A 15 8.00 19.10 -2.47
C ALA A 15 7.26 19.11 -3.81
N VAL A 16 5.96 18.84 -3.77
CA VAL A 16 5.06 18.86 -4.93
C VAL A 16 4.18 20.10 -4.91
N SER A 17 3.54 20.40 -6.04
CA SER A 17 2.57 21.50 -6.11
C SER A 17 1.29 21.18 -5.33
N ASP A 18 0.56 22.22 -4.90
CA ASP A 18 -0.77 22.05 -4.29
C ASP A 18 -1.74 21.30 -5.22
N ALA A 19 -1.61 21.51 -6.53
CA ALA A 19 -2.45 20.84 -7.52
C ALA A 19 -2.17 19.33 -7.56
N ASP A 20 -0.90 18.93 -7.57
CA ASP A 20 -0.51 17.51 -7.52
C ASP A 20 -0.91 16.86 -6.20
N TYR A 21 -0.73 17.57 -5.08
CA TYR A 21 -1.16 17.10 -3.77
C TYR A 21 -2.67 16.80 -3.74
N ARG A 22 -3.50 17.73 -4.23
CA ARG A 22 -4.95 17.55 -4.30
C ARG A 22 -5.32 16.38 -5.20
N ARG A 23 -4.74 16.29 -6.39
CA ARG A 23 -4.98 15.20 -7.35
C ARG A 23 -4.65 13.82 -6.76
N ILE A 24 -3.50 13.69 -6.09
CA ILE A 24 -3.09 12.43 -5.45
C ILE A 24 -4.03 12.11 -4.28
N SER A 25 -4.40 13.10 -3.48
CA SER A 25 -5.31 12.91 -2.35
C SER A 25 -6.69 12.44 -2.81
N GLU A 26 -7.24 13.05 -3.86
CA GLU A 26 -8.51 12.63 -4.48
C GLU A 26 -8.45 11.20 -5.02
N LEU A 27 -7.34 10.80 -5.65
CA LEU A 27 -7.12 9.42 -6.08
C LEU A 27 -7.17 8.44 -4.88
N LEU A 28 -6.44 8.74 -3.80
CA LEU A 28 -6.39 7.90 -2.60
C LEU A 28 -7.75 7.82 -1.89
N PHE A 29 -8.52 8.92 -1.85
CA PHE A 29 -9.87 8.90 -1.27
C PHE A 29 -10.85 8.12 -2.15
N ARG A 30 -10.73 8.22 -3.47
CA ARG A 30 -11.50 7.42 -4.40
C ARG A 30 -11.19 5.93 -4.22
N GLU A 31 -9.91 5.57 -4.13
CA GLU A 31 -9.46 4.21 -3.88
C GLU A 31 -10.07 3.64 -2.59
N ALA A 32 -9.93 4.37 -1.47
CA ALA A 32 -10.47 3.96 -0.17
C ALA A 32 -12.00 3.80 -0.21
N SER A 33 -12.70 4.67 -0.94
CA SER A 33 -14.15 4.60 -1.09
C SER A 33 -14.56 3.35 -1.87
N LEU A 34 -13.88 3.03 -2.98
CA LEU A 34 -14.15 1.82 -3.77
C LEU A 34 -13.93 0.55 -2.95
N LEU A 35 -12.84 0.48 -2.20
CA LEU A 35 -12.54 -0.64 -1.31
C LEU A 35 -13.58 -0.78 -0.19
N SER A 36 -14.01 0.33 0.42
CA SER A 36 -15.04 0.34 1.46
C SER A 36 -16.39 -0.17 0.95
N CYS A 37 -16.72 0.15 -0.30
CA CYS A 37 -17.93 -0.32 -0.97
C CYS A 37 -17.78 -1.70 -1.64
N HIS A 38 -16.67 -2.42 -1.42
CA HIS A 38 -16.37 -3.71 -2.05
C HIS A 38 -16.42 -3.66 -3.60
N ASN A 39 -16.23 -2.49 -4.21
CA ASN A 39 -16.21 -2.33 -5.67
C ASN A 39 -14.82 -2.65 -6.23
N TYR A 40 -14.41 -3.91 -6.06
CA TYR A 40 -13.10 -4.40 -6.48
C TYR A 40 -12.85 -4.32 -8.00
N PRO A 41 -13.84 -4.56 -8.89
CA PRO A 41 -13.61 -4.44 -10.33
C PRO A 41 -13.20 -3.02 -10.74
N THR A 42 -13.83 -2.00 -10.15
CA THR A 42 -13.46 -0.60 -10.43
C THR A 42 -12.13 -0.24 -9.78
N TRP A 43 -11.86 -0.75 -8.57
CA TRP A 43 -10.58 -0.54 -7.88
C TRP A 43 -9.40 -1.08 -8.70
N LEU A 44 -9.52 -2.28 -9.29
CA LEU A 44 -8.46 -2.86 -10.13
C LEU A 44 -8.05 -1.93 -11.29
N THR A 45 -9.00 -1.17 -11.85
CA THR A 45 -8.69 -0.21 -12.94
C THR A 45 -7.80 0.96 -12.53
N LEU A 46 -7.61 1.19 -11.23
CA LEU A 46 -6.72 2.21 -10.71
C LEU A 46 -5.25 1.76 -10.67
N LEU A 47 -5.01 0.44 -10.74
CA LEU A 47 -3.69 -0.15 -10.54
C LEU A 47 -2.93 -0.24 -11.87
N SER A 48 -1.61 -0.11 -11.78
CA SER A 48 -0.75 -0.37 -12.93
C SER A 48 -0.73 -1.88 -13.23
N PRO A 49 -0.70 -2.32 -14.51
CA PRO A 49 -0.61 -3.73 -14.85
C PRO A 49 0.64 -4.45 -14.31
N ASP A 50 1.71 -3.69 -14.02
CA ASP A 50 2.98 -4.17 -13.45
C ASP A 50 3.07 -4.01 -11.92
N ILE A 51 1.94 -3.87 -11.23
CA ILE A 51 1.90 -3.71 -9.77
C ILE A 51 2.52 -4.88 -9.01
N ASP A 52 3.28 -4.55 -7.98
CA ASP A 52 3.75 -5.43 -6.91
C ASP A 52 3.04 -5.05 -5.60
N TYR A 53 1.95 -5.75 -5.27
CA TYR A 53 1.14 -5.49 -4.09
C TYR A 53 1.57 -6.39 -2.94
N ARG A 54 2.43 -5.85 -2.07
CA ARG A 54 3.05 -6.59 -0.97
C ARG A 54 2.63 -6.12 0.42
N MET A 55 2.31 -7.08 1.27
CA MET A 55 2.14 -6.89 2.72
C MET A 55 3.15 -7.80 3.46
N PRO A 56 4.35 -7.29 3.80
CA PRO A 56 5.40 -8.12 4.41
C PRO A 56 5.05 -8.57 5.83
N LEU A 57 5.58 -9.73 6.25
CA LEU A 57 5.46 -10.18 7.64
C LEU A 57 6.33 -9.29 8.55
N GLN A 58 5.73 -8.73 9.60
CA GLN A 58 6.51 -8.06 10.63
C GLN A 58 7.33 -9.07 11.43
N THR A 59 8.63 -8.86 11.50
CA THR A 59 9.56 -9.68 12.29
C THR A 59 10.08 -8.89 13.50
N PHE A 60 10.36 -9.60 14.60
CA PHE A 60 11.03 -9.01 15.75
C PHE A 60 12.48 -8.71 15.38
N GLN A 61 12.80 -7.42 15.23
CA GLN A 61 14.14 -6.96 14.92
C GLN A 61 14.79 -6.32 16.16
N HIS A 62 16.08 -6.61 16.37
CA HIS A 62 16.82 -6.03 17.48
C HIS A 62 16.89 -4.51 17.35
N ARG A 63 16.76 -3.81 18.48
CA ARG A 63 16.65 -2.34 18.57
C ARG A 63 17.81 -1.58 17.90
N ASN A 64 18.98 -2.19 17.77
CA ASN A 64 20.19 -1.57 17.20
C ASN A 64 20.54 -2.12 15.80
N GLN A 65 19.69 -2.95 15.20
CA GLN A 65 19.86 -3.41 13.83
C GLN A 65 19.00 -2.57 12.89
N ARG A 66 19.53 -2.33 11.68
CA ARG A 66 18.74 -1.74 10.60
C ARG A 66 17.51 -2.61 10.37
N ARG A 67 16.35 -1.99 10.34
CA ARG A 67 15.12 -2.70 10.02
C ARG A 67 15.10 -3.05 8.54
N ASP A 68 15.17 -4.33 8.24
CA ASP A 68 14.97 -4.85 6.89
C ASP A 68 13.48 -5.13 6.71
N TYR A 69 12.81 -4.26 5.96
CA TYR A 69 11.43 -4.45 5.50
C TYR A 69 11.45 -5.00 4.08
N GLY A 70 10.50 -5.89 3.75
CA GLY A 70 10.34 -6.42 2.38
C GLY A 70 11.09 -7.72 2.06
N LYS A 71 11.65 -8.42 3.07
CA LYS A 71 12.13 -9.80 2.91
C LYS A 71 10.98 -10.79 3.09
N ASP A 72 11.06 -11.92 2.40
CA ASP A 72 10.12 -13.02 2.58
C ASP A 72 10.22 -13.60 4.01
N PRO A 73 9.11 -14.08 4.57
CA PRO A 73 7.79 -14.23 3.95
C PRO A 73 6.91 -12.96 4.01
N ALA A 74 5.97 -12.85 3.08
CA ALA A 74 4.91 -11.83 3.09
C ALA A 74 3.53 -12.46 3.33
N TRP A 75 2.64 -11.72 3.98
CA TRP A 75 1.23 -12.10 4.11
C TRP A 75 0.48 -11.98 2.78
N LEU A 76 0.84 -10.99 1.98
CA LEU A 76 0.38 -10.81 0.60
C LEU A 76 1.59 -10.51 -0.26
N ASP A 77 1.65 -11.19 -1.39
CA ASP A 77 2.64 -11.02 -2.45
C ASP A 77 1.91 -11.23 -3.77
N GLU A 78 1.28 -10.17 -4.25
CA GLU A 78 0.25 -10.25 -5.27
C GLU A 78 0.63 -9.41 -6.50
N THR A 79 0.46 -10.01 -7.68
CA THR A 79 0.51 -9.32 -8.97
C THR A 79 -0.87 -8.82 -9.37
N TYR A 80 -0.98 -8.06 -10.45
CA TYR A 80 -2.28 -7.67 -11.01
C TYR A 80 -3.20 -8.89 -11.25
N ASP A 81 -2.65 -9.97 -11.83
CA ASP A 81 -3.42 -11.19 -12.15
C ASP A 81 -3.90 -11.93 -10.90
N SER A 82 -3.05 -12.03 -9.86
CA SER A 82 -3.46 -12.69 -8.61
C SER A 82 -4.46 -11.83 -7.83
N LEU A 83 -4.31 -10.49 -7.83
CA LEU A 83 -5.29 -9.56 -7.26
C LEU A 83 -6.64 -9.67 -7.96
N LYS A 84 -6.66 -9.88 -9.27
CA LYS A 84 -7.91 -10.09 -10.02
C LYS A 84 -8.64 -11.35 -9.53
N ILE A 85 -7.92 -12.46 -9.39
CA ILE A 85 -8.50 -13.71 -8.85
C ILE A 85 -9.02 -13.49 -7.43
N ARG A 86 -8.26 -12.78 -6.59
CA ARG A 86 -8.67 -12.43 -5.23
C ARG A 86 -9.94 -11.57 -5.20
N ALA A 87 -10.03 -10.56 -6.07
CA ALA A 87 -11.20 -9.70 -6.18
C ALA A 87 -12.45 -10.50 -6.60
N GLU A 88 -12.30 -11.46 -7.51
CA GLU A 88 -13.39 -12.38 -7.89
C GLU A 88 -13.83 -13.25 -6.71
N GLN A 89 -12.89 -13.78 -5.93
CA GLN A 89 -13.21 -14.56 -4.72
C GLN A 89 -13.95 -13.73 -3.66
N LEU A 90 -13.50 -12.49 -3.42
CA LEU A 90 -14.12 -11.60 -2.44
C LEU A 90 -15.51 -11.10 -2.87
N ASN A 91 -15.77 -10.96 -4.17
CA ASN A 91 -17.10 -10.62 -4.70
C ASN A 91 -18.12 -11.77 -4.57
N ASN A 92 -17.64 -13.00 -4.56
CA ASN A 92 -18.47 -14.21 -4.52
C ASN A 92 -18.66 -14.76 -3.09
N ALA A 93 -18.06 -14.13 -2.09
CA ALA A 93 -18.14 -14.49 -0.67
C ALA A 93 -19.29 -13.77 0.04
#